data_AF-A0AAV2INQ5-F1
#
_entry.id   AF-A0AAV2INQ5-F1
#
_cell.length_a   1.000
_cell.length_b   1.000
_cell.length_c   1.000
_cell.angle_alpha   90.00
_cell.angle_beta   90.00
_cell.angle_gamma   90.00
#
_symmetry.space_group_name_H-M   'P 1'
#
loop_
_entity.id
_entity.type
_entity.pdbx_description
1 polymer ?
#
loop_
_entity_poly.entity_id
_entity_poly.type
_entity_poly.pdbx_seq_one_letter_code
_entity_poly.pdbx_strand_id
1 'polypeptide(L)'
;MSVSMSVSVLTITATGLDRYVAVMYPVHSRTTNKAVAVIISTWVLSLLIMSPRIFIYQETQIFHTVANTRVCYRDHRLAMLQLDTALNFVVMYLLPLLVLSFCHFRIGLKLWHSTRPGARSLHTGQIGILIIRDRRRIAKIVFAITIVFALGWLPIHVYHLAQDFNNGQVLFGQTVDRGTIALFFSFGANSLNPILYCMFSSSFRKHFKKAFQSCAAKCTPSARASG
;
A
#
# COMPACT_ATOMS: atom_id res chain seq x y z
N MET A 1 -9.91 -10.61 4.43
CA MET A 1 -8.58 -9.95 4.60
C MET A 1 -7.87 -9.69 3.27
N SER A 2 -7.79 -10.68 2.38
CA SER A 2 -6.97 -10.61 1.15
C SER A 2 -7.41 -9.56 0.13
N VAL A 3 -8.73 -9.32 -0.03
CA VAL A 3 -9.24 -8.27 -0.95
C VAL A 3 -8.81 -6.87 -0.51
N SER A 4 -8.97 -6.52 0.78
CA SER A 4 -8.59 -5.21 1.32
C SER A 4 -7.08 -4.93 1.17
N MET A 5 -6.28 -5.97 1.38
CA MET A 5 -4.83 -5.96 1.14
C MET A 5 -4.51 -5.66 -0.33
N SER A 6 -5.15 -6.37 -1.26
CA SER A 6 -5.00 -6.13 -2.70
C SER A 6 -5.40 -4.70 -3.09
N VAL A 7 -6.55 -4.21 -2.61
CA VAL A 7 -7.02 -2.85 -2.91
C VAL A 7 -6.00 -1.82 -2.44
N SER A 8 -5.41 -2.02 -1.27
CA SER A 8 -4.35 -1.14 -0.75
C SER A 8 -3.13 -1.10 -1.67
N VAL A 9 -2.62 -2.26 -2.12
CA VAL A 9 -1.48 -2.35 -3.05
C VAL A 9 -1.78 -1.66 -4.38
N LEU A 10 -2.93 -1.96 -4.97
CA LEU A 10 -3.36 -1.38 -6.25
C LEU A 10 -3.55 0.13 -6.12
N THR A 11 -4.08 0.61 -4.99
CA THR A 11 -4.26 2.04 -4.72
C THR A 11 -2.93 2.77 -4.58
N ILE A 12 -1.95 2.19 -3.88
CA ILE A 12 -0.60 2.77 -3.77
C ILE A 12 0.06 2.83 -5.16
N THR A 13 -0.04 1.76 -5.93
CA THR A 13 0.51 1.68 -7.30
C THR A 13 -0.13 2.72 -8.22
N ALA A 14 -1.47 2.81 -8.21
CA ALA A 14 -2.22 3.79 -8.97
C ALA A 14 -1.86 5.22 -8.56
N THR A 15 -1.69 5.48 -7.26
CA THR A 15 -1.26 6.79 -6.75
C THR A 15 0.15 7.13 -7.23
N GLY A 16 1.08 6.17 -7.24
CA GLY A 16 2.44 6.35 -7.78
C GLY A 16 2.46 6.67 -9.26
N LEU A 17 1.70 5.94 -10.07
CA LEU A 17 1.51 6.19 -11.51
C LEU A 17 0.89 7.57 -11.76
N ASP A 18 -0.14 7.90 -11.01
CA ASP A 18 -0.81 9.18 -11.07
C ASP A 18 0.16 10.34 -10.75
N ARG A 19 1.07 10.15 -9.79
CA ARG A 19 2.15 11.12 -9.52
C ARG A 19 3.18 11.18 -10.63
N TYR A 20 3.57 10.06 -11.20
CA TYR A 20 4.48 10.00 -12.34
C TYR A 20 3.91 10.79 -13.53
N VAL A 21 2.66 10.51 -13.92
CA VAL A 21 2.00 11.22 -15.01
C VAL A 21 1.91 12.72 -14.71
N ALA A 22 1.54 13.12 -13.50
CA ALA A 22 1.45 14.53 -13.14
C ALA A 22 2.81 15.27 -13.19
N VAL A 23 3.93 14.60 -12.90
CA VAL A 23 5.25 15.23 -12.95
C VAL A 23 5.81 15.25 -14.38
N MET A 24 5.58 14.19 -15.16
CA MET A 24 6.15 14.05 -16.50
C MET A 24 5.31 14.74 -17.58
N TYR A 25 3.98 14.78 -17.43
CA TYR A 25 3.02 15.29 -18.42
C TYR A 25 2.09 16.34 -17.79
N PRO A 26 2.58 17.59 -17.58
CA PRO A 26 1.85 18.60 -16.81
C PRO A 26 0.53 19.08 -17.44
N VAL A 27 0.34 18.87 -18.74
CA VAL A 27 -0.84 19.31 -19.53
C VAL A 27 -1.98 18.28 -19.50
N HIS A 28 -1.79 17.12 -18.86
CA HIS A 28 -2.82 16.07 -18.87
C HIS A 28 -4.03 16.44 -17.98
N SER A 29 -5.23 16.50 -18.57
CA SER A 29 -6.47 16.78 -17.84
C SER A 29 -6.84 15.60 -16.94
N ARG A 30 -6.93 15.89 -15.64
CA ARG A 30 -7.33 14.98 -14.58
C ARG A 30 -8.78 15.30 -14.22
N THR A 31 -9.67 14.38 -14.52
CA THR A 31 -11.10 14.53 -14.23
C THR A 31 -11.50 13.62 -13.08
N THR A 32 -12.52 14.02 -12.33
CA THR A 32 -13.11 13.19 -11.27
C THR A 32 -13.54 11.83 -11.81
N ASN A 33 -14.09 11.78 -13.02
CA ASN A 33 -14.53 10.53 -13.66
C ASN A 33 -13.37 9.54 -13.87
N LYS A 34 -12.19 10.01 -14.28
CA LYS A 34 -11.00 9.15 -14.41
C LYS A 34 -10.56 8.61 -13.05
N ALA A 35 -10.59 9.44 -12.00
CA ALA A 35 -10.24 9.00 -10.65
C ALA A 35 -11.23 7.96 -10.10
N VAL A 36 -12.54 8.18 -10.30
CA VAL A 36 -13.59 7.23 -9.91
C VAL A 36 -13.44 5.91 -10.67
N ALA A 37 -13.18 5.95 -11.99
CA ALA A 37 -12.93 4.75 -12.78
C ALA A 37 -11.72 3.96 -12.27
N VAL A 38 -10.62 4.64 -11.91
CA VAL A 38 -9.45 3.99 -11.30
C VAL A 38 -9.83 3.32 -9.98
N ILE A 39 -10.57 4.00 -9.09
CA ILE A 39 -11.02 3.41 -7.82
C ILE A 39 -11.88 2.17 -8.06
N ILE A 40 -12.88 2.25 -8.95
CA ILE A 40 -13.74 1.09 -9.26
C ILE A 40 -12.88 -0.06 -9.81
N SER A 41 -11.92 0.24 -10.68
CA SER A 41 -11.03 -0.77 -11.26
C SER A 41 -10.17 -1.46 -10.20
N THR A 42 -9.69 -0.77 -9.16
CA THR A 42 -8.89 -1.40 -8.11
C THR A 42 -9.74 -2.39 -7.31
N TRP A 43 -10.99 -2.05 -6.99
CA TRP A 43 -11.90 -2.97 -6.31
C TRP A 43 -12.23 -4.21 -7.14
N VAL A 44 -12.59 -4.02 -8.41
CA VAL A 44 -12.94 -5.12 -9.32
C VAL A 44 -11.75 -6.05 -9.53
N LEU A 45 -10.56 -5.51 -9.82
CA LEU A 45 -9.34 -6.30 -9.98
C LEU A 45 -8.98 -7.05 -8.69
N SER A 46 -9.11 -6.43 -7.52
CA SER A 46 -8.85 -7.10 -6.25
C SER A 46 -9.79 -8.27 -5.98
N LEU A 47 -11.08 -8.14 -6.32
CA LEU A 47 -12.04 -9.23 -6.21
C LEU A 47 -11.66 -10.38 -7.16
N LEU A 48 -11.31 -10.05 -8.41
CA LEU A 48 -10.91 -11.05 -9.40
C LEU A 48 -9.66 -11.81 -8.98
N ILE A 49 -8.59 -11.11 -8.58
CA ILE A 49 -7.31 -11.75 -8.21
C ILE A 49 -7.47 -12.61 -6.95
N MET A 50 -8.34 -12.22 -6.02
CA MET A 50 -8.55 -12.96 -4.77
C MET A 50 -9.62 -14.05 -4.86
N SER A 51 -10.51 -14.01 -5.85
CA SER A 51 -11.61 -14.97 -6.01
C SER A 51 -11.19 -16.45 -6.06
N PRO A 52 -10.05 -16.85 -6.69
CA PRO A 52 -9.67 -18.26 -6.77
C PRO A 52 -9.39 -18.87 -5.40
N ARG A 53 -9.06 -18.04 -4.40
CA ARG A 53 -8.74 -18.50 -3.04
C ARG A 53 -9.95 -19.09 -2.31
N ILE A 54 -11.17 -18.75 -2.72
CA ILE A 54 -12.39 -19.34 -2.14
C ILE A 54 -12.38 -20.86 -2.30
N PHE A 55 -11.75 -21.39 -3.37
CA PHE A 55 -11.66 -22.83 -3.63
C PHE A 55 -10.44 -23.50 -2.96
N ILE A 56 -9.46 -22.70 -2.52
CA ILE A 56 -8.20 -23.18 -1.92
C ILE A 56 -8.32 -23.30 -0.39
N TYR A 57 -9.04 -22.37 0.23
CA TYR A 57 -9.22 -22.33 1.68
C TYR A 57 -10.47 -23.09 2.09
N GLN A 58 -10.32 -24.11 2.93
CA GLN A 58 -11.43 -24.90 3.46
C GLN A 58 -11.44 -24.85 5.00
N GLU A 59 -12.64 -24.91 5.57
CA GLU A 59 -12.83 -25.03 7.02
C GLU A 59 -12.79 -26.52 7.40
N THR A 60 -11.92 -26.87 8.34
CA THR A 60 -11.87 -28.23 8.90
C THR A 60 -11.91 -28.18 10.43
N GLN A 61 -12.38 -29.26 11.04
CA GLN A 61 -12.38 -29.43 12.49
C GLN A 61 -11.08 -30.13 12.89
N ILE A 62 -10.26 -29.49 13.72
CA ILE A 62 -9.21 -30.20 14.43
C ILE A 62 -9.80 -30.66 15.77
N PHE A 63 -9.88 -31.98 15.93
CA PHE A 63 -10.23 -32.60 17.19
C PHE A 63 -8.99 -32.57 18.09
N HIS A 64 -8.92 -31.59 19.00
CA HIS A 64 -7.98 -31.66 20.12
C HIS A 64 -8.63 -32.45 21.26
N THR A 65 -7.80 -33.14 22.05
CA THR A 65 -8.21 -33.93 23.23
C THR A 65 -8.98 -33.14 24.29
N VAL A 66 -8.97 -31.80 24.24
CA VAL A 66 -9.56 -30.91 25.26
C VAL A 66 -10.66 -29.99 24.70
N ALA A 67 -10.65 -29.68 23.40
CA ALA A 67 -11.70 -28.87 22.75
C ALA A 67 -11.65 -28.96 21.22
N ASN A 68 -12.81 -29.05 20.57
CA ASN A 68 -12.88 -28.95 19.11
C ASN A 68 -12.60 -27.51 18.67
N THR A 69 -11.59 -27.33 17.82
CA THR A 69 -11.26 -26.01 17.24
C THR A 69 -11.47 -26.06 15.73
N ARG A 70 -12.22 -25.09 15.21
CA ARG A 70 -12.38 -24.92 13.76
C ARG A 70 -11.20 -24.14 13.22
N VAL A 71 -10.51 -24.68 12.23
CA VAL A 71 -9.41 -23.97 11.56
C VAL A 71 -9.69 -23.87 10.08
N CYS A 72 -9.23 -22.76 9.49
CA CYS A 72 -9.21 -22.60 8.04
C CYS A 72 -7.81 -22.98 7.56
N TYR A 73 -7.73 -24.02 6.71
CA TYR A 73 -6.47 -24.53 6.16
C TYR A 73 -6.52 -24.56 4.64
N ARG A 74 -5.35 -24.50 4.01
CA ARG A 74 -5.20 -24.60 2.55
C ARG A 74 -5.14 -26.07 2.16
N ASP A 75 -6.27 -26.67 1.82
CA ASP A 75 -6.34 -28.08 1.42
C ASP A 75 -6.50 -28.20 -0.10
N HIS A 76 -5.36 -28.22 -0.80
CA HIS A 76 -5.34 -28.41 -2.24
C HIS A 76 -4.02 -29.02 -2.72
N ARG A 77 -4.01 -29.50 -3.97
CA ARG A 77 -2.80 -30.02 -4.64
C ARG A 77 -1.66 -29.01 -4.52
N LEU A 78 -0.48 -29.48 -4.12
CA LEU A 78 0.73 -28.65 -3.93
C LEU A 78 1.02 -27.73 -5.13
N ALA A 79 0.83 -28.22 -6.35
CA ALA A 79 1.02 -27.43 -7.56
C ALA A 79 0.09 -26.19 -7.65
N MET A 80 -1.16 -26.30 -7.18
CA MET A 80 -2.07 -25.15 -7.16
C MET A 80 -1.73 -24.15 -6.04
N LEU A 81 -1.24 -24.64 -4.90
CA LEU A 81 -0.74 -23.79 -3.82
C LEU A 81 0.49 -23.00 -4.26
N GLN A 82 1.45 -23.67 -4.91
CA GLN A 82 2.64 -23.06 -5.48
C GLN A 82 2.27 -22.03 -6.55
N LEU A 83 1.31 -22.33 -7.42
CA LEU A 83 0.82 -21.41 -8.44
C LEU A 83 0.15 -20.17 -7.82
N ASP A 84 -0.76 -20.32 -6.85
CA ASP A 84 -1.38 -19.17 -6.15
C ASP A 84 -0.31 -18.31 -5.47
N THR A 85 0.62 -18.94 -4.76
CA THR A 85 1.68 -18.22 -4.03
C THR A 85 2.62 -17.48 -4.98
N ALA A 86 3.02 -18.10 -6.10
CA ALA A 86 3.85 -17.45 -7.11
C ALA A 86 3.12 -16.29 -7.81
N LEU A 87 1.88 -16.50 -8.25
CA LEU A 87 1.07 -15.45 -8.87
C LEU A 87 0.84 -14.30 -7.91
N ASN A 88 0.50 -14.59 -6.66
CA ASN A 88 0.30 -13.57 -5.64
C ASN A 88 1.58 -12.80 -5.34
N PHE A 89 2.74 -13.46 -5.28
CA PHE A 89 4.04 -12.78 -5.14
C PHE A 89 4.31 -11.84 -6.33
N VAL A 90 4.09 -12.31 -7.56
CA VAL A 90 4.35 -11.48 -8.75
C VAL A 90 3.40 -10.29 -8.81
N VAL A 91 2.09 -10.54 -8.68
CA VAL A 91 1.04 -9.53 -8.89
C VAL A 91 0.93 -8.54 -7.73
N MET A 92 1.09 -9.00 -6.48
CA MET A 92 0.89 -8.15 -5.30
C MET A 92 2.19 -7.55 -4.74
N TYR A 93 3.36 -8.03 -5.17
CA TYR A 93 4.64 -7.54 -4.64
C TYR A 93 5.58 -7.10 -5.75
N LEU A 94 6.03 -8.02 -6.62
CA LEU A 94 7.09 -7.74 -7.58
C LEU A 94 6.69 -6.69 -8.62
N LEU A 95 5.55 -6.87 -9.29
CA LEU A 95 5.07 -5.97 -10.33
C LEU A 95 4.76 -4.55 -9.80
N PRO A 96 4.02 -4.38 -8.69
CA PRO A 96 3.84 -3.08 -8.03
C PRO A 96 5.17 -2.39 -7.71
N LEU A 97 6.15 -3.12 -7.16
CA LEU A 97 7.45 -2.56 -6.83
C LEU A 97 8.25 -2.12 -8.05
N LEU A 98 8.22 -2.90 -9.13
CA LEU A 98 8.89 -2.53 -10.38
C LEU A 98 8.28 -1.27 -10.99
N VAL A 99 6.95 -1.19 -11.05
CA VAL A 99 6.22 -0.01 -11.56
C VAL A 99 6.56 1.23 -10.72
N LEU A 100 6.47 1.11 -9.39
CA LEU A 100 6.75 2.23 -8.49
C LEU A 100 8.22 2.65 -8.55
N SER A 101 9.15 1.70 -8.58
CA SER A 101 10.59 1.98 -8.69
C SER A 101 10.92 2.69 -10.00
N PHE A 102 10.37 2.21 -11.12
CA PHE A 102 10.52 2.88 -12.42
C PHE A 102 9.96 4.30 -12.39
N CYS A 103 8.74 4.48 -11.89
CA CYS A 103 8.09 5.78 -11.78
C CYS A 103 8.93 6.76 -10.96
N HIS A 104 9.37 6.36 -9.77
CA HIS A 104 10.14 7.19 -8.87
C HIS A 104 11.54 7.49 -9.38
N PHE A 105 12.20 6.53 -10.01
CA PHE A 105 13.50 6.74 -10.65
C PHE A 105 13.41 7.79 -11.75
N ARG A 106 12.41 7.68 -12.64
CA ARG A 106 12.20 8.65 -13.74
C ARG A 106 11.83 10.04 -13.21
N ILE A 107 11.02 10.12 -12.16
CA ILE A 107 10.76 11.39 -11.45
C ILE A 107 12.09 11.95 -10.93
N GLY A 108 12.90 11.16 -10.23
CA GLY A 108 14.20 11.57 -9.71
C GLY A 108 15.12 12.17 -10.79
N LEU A 109 15.26 11.47 -11.92
CA LEU A 109 16.05 11.93 -13.07
C LEU A 109 15.55 13.27 -13.64
N LYS A 110 14.23 13.41 -13.83
CA LYS A 110 13.64 14.66 -14.34
C LYS A 110 13.97 15.83 -13.41
N LEU A 111 13.87 15.61 -12.10
CA LEU A 111 14.13 16.66 -11.11
C LEU A 111 15.61 17.00 -10.99
N TRP A 112 16.50 16.01 -11.12
CA TRP A 112 17.94 16.22 -11.17
C TRP A 112 18.33 17.13 -12.32
N HIS A 113 17.83 16.84 -13.53
CA HIS A 113 18.08 17.68 -14.71
C HIS A 113 17.49 19.09 -14.57
N SER A 114 16.29 19.25 -14.00
CA SER A 114 15.68 20.57 -13.79
C SER A 114 16.34 21.42 -12.70
N THR A 115 17.20 20.84 -11.86
CA THR A 115 17.89 21.56 -10.77
C THR A 115 19.30 22.02 -11.18
N ARG A 116 19.79 21.61 -12.35
CA ARG A 116 21.09 22.08 -12.87
C ARG A 116 21.06 23.61 -13.11
N PRO A 117 22.06 24.37 -12.62
CA PRO A 117 22.16 25.80 -12.87
C PRO A 117 22.23 26.05 -14.38
N GLY A 118 21.25 26.77 -14.93
CA GLY A 118 21.14 27.05 -16.38
C GLY A 118 19.85 26.54 -17.05
N ALA A 119 19.14 25.58 -16.46
CA ALA A 119 17.91 25.00 -17.04
C ALA A 119 16.59 25.61 -16.50
N ARG A 120 16.64 26.80 -15.89
CA ARG A 120 15.42 27.51 -15.46
C ARG A 120 14.67 27.98 -16.69
N SER A 121 13.71 27.18 -17.14
CA SER A 121 12.74 27.59 -18.17
C SER A 121 12.09 28.91 -17.74
N LEU A 122 12.28 29.94 -18.56
CA LEU A 122 11.77 31.31 -18.40
C LEU A 122 10.23 31.40 -18.39
N HIS A 123 9.52 30.29 -18.62
CA HIS A 123 8.14 30.30 -19.09
C HIS A 123 7.08 29.85 -18.07
N THR A 124 7.46 29.61 -16.81
CA THR A 124 6.50 29.15 -15.78
C THR A 124 6.31 30.24 -14.73
N GLY A 125 5.15 30.90 -14.74
CA GLY A 125 4.78 31.89 -13.71
C GLY A 125 4.82 31.30 -12.29
N GLN A 126 4.87 32.17 -11.26
CA GLN A 126 4.99 31.79 -9.85
C GLN A 126 4.01 30.66 -9.42
N ILE A 127 2.77 30.69 -9.91
CA ILE A 127 1.74 29.67 -9.63
C ILE A 127 2.14 28.29 -10.17
N GLY A 128 2.69 28.20 -11.38
CA GLY A 128 3.13 26.93 -11.97
C GLY A 128 4.33 26.32 -11.23
N ILE A 129 5.24 27.16 -10.73
CA ILE A 129 6.38 26.73 -9.91
C ILE A 129 5.91 26.09 -8.59
N LEU A 130 4.92 26.68 -7.93
CA LEU A 130 4.33 26.15 -6.70
C LEU A 130 3.68 24.78 -6.93
N ILE A 131 2.90 24.63 -8.02
CA ILE A 131 2.25 23.36 -8.39
C ILE A 131 3.28 22.25 -8.62
N ILE A 132 4.38 22.55 -9.33
CA ILE A 132 5.47 21.59 -9.58
C ILE A 132 6.16 21.19 -8.26
N ARG A 133 6.39 22.14 -7.35
CA ARG A 133 6.98 21.88 -6.03
C ARG A 133 6.10 20.96 -5.18
N ASP A 134 4.78 21.17 -5.19
CA ASP A 134 3.84 20.30 -4.48
C ASP A 134 3.79 18.89 -5.08
N ARG A 135 3.76 18.76 -6.42
CA ARG A 135 3.84 17.45 -7.09
C ARG A 135 5.14 16.70 -6.73
N ARG A 136 6.27 17.40 -6.73
CA ARG A 136 7.58 16.87 -6.30
C ARG A 136 7.55 16.38 -4.85
N ARG A 137 6.97 17.18 -3.95
CA ARG A 137 6.83 16.81 -2.55
C ARG A 137 6.05 15.52 -2.43
N ILE A 138 4.87 15.44 -3.04
CA ILE A 138 4.01 14.25 -2.95
C ILE A 138 4.74 13.03 -3.51
N ALA A 139 5.48 13.15 -4.61
CA ALA A 139 6.28 12.06 -5.16
C ALA A 139 7.32 11.52 -4.17
N LYS A 140 7.97 12.38 -3.36
CA LYS A 140 8.89 11.94 -2.28
C LYS A 140 8.16 11.16 -1.18
N ILE A 141 6.93 11.56 -0.83
CA ILE A 141 6.11 10.84 0.15
C ILE A 141 5.76 9.46 -0.36
N VAL A 142 5.30 9.37 -1.62
CA VAL A 142 4.94 8.09 -2.24
C VAL A 142 6.16 7.18 -2.37
N PHE A 143 7.36 7.73 -2.62
CA PHE A 143 8.60 6.96 -2.60
C PHE A 143 8.91 6.39 -1.20
N ALA A 144 8.76 7.19 -0.14
CA ALA A 144 8.93 6.70 1.23
C ALA A 144 7.92 5.59 1.58
N ILE A 145 6.65 5.76 1.18
CA ILE A 145 5.61 4.73 1.33
C ILE A 145 5.98 3.46 0.57
N THR A 146 6.55 3.57 -0.63
CA THR A 146 7.00 2.43 -1.44
C THR A 146 8.08 1.61 -0.71
N ILE A 147 9.04 2.26 -0.05
CA ILE A 147 10.08 1.55 0.72
C ILE A 147 9.47 0.81 1.91
N VAL A 148 8.57 1.47 2.65
CA VAL A 148 7.90 0.84 3.81
C VAL A 148 7.04 -0.34 3.36
N PHE A 149 6.33 -0.19 2.24
CA PHE A 149 5.59 -1.29 1.61
C PHE A 149 6.52 -2.45 1.23
N ALA A 150 7.63 -2.16 0.54
CA ALA A 150 8.59 -3.17 0.09
C ALA A 150 9.16 -3.99 1.25
N LEU A 151 9.57 -3.32 2.32
CA LEU A 151 10.20 -3.96 3.48
C LEU A 151 9.17 -4.68 4.36
N GLY A 152 8.00 -4.08 4.55
CA GLY A 152 6.98 -4.63 5.43
C GLY A 152 6.28 -5.87 4.87
N TRP A 153 6.15 -5.96 3.54
CA TRP A 153 5.52 -7.10 2.86
C TRP A 153 6.50 -8.22 2.48
N LEU A 154 7.81 -7.94 2.46
CA LEU A 154 8.81 -8.96 2.11
C LEU A 154 8.72 -10.22 3.01
N PRO A 155 8.63 -10.11 4.36
CA PRO A 155 8.64 -11.28 5.24
C PRO A 155 7.50 -12.26 4.95
N ILE A 156 6.28 -11.78 4.69
CA ILE A 156 5.13 -12.65 4.44
C ILE A 156 5.22 -13.34 3.08
N HIS A 157 5.74 -12.66 2.07
CA HIS A 157 5.94 -13.26 0.75
C HIS A 157 7.03 -14.32 0.78
N VAL A 158 8.14 -14.04 1.47
CA VAL A 158 9.22 -15.03 1.68
C VAL A 158 8.70 -16.22 2.47
N TYR A 159 7.90 -15.99 3.52
CA TYR A 159 7.29 -17.04 4.32
C TYR A 159 6.41 -17.98 3.49
N HIS A 160 5.47 -17.43 2.70
CA HIS A 160 4.60 -18.26 1.86
C HIS A 160 5.36 -19.00 0.76
N LEU A 161 6.34 -18.34 0.12
CA LEU A 161 7.20 -19.00 -0.88
C LEU A 161 7.97 -20.16 -0.26
N ALA A 162 8.59 -19.96 0.90
CA ALA A 162 9.33 -21.01 1.60
C ALA A 162 8.42 -22.16 2.04
N GLN A 163 7.20 -21.86 2.50
CA GLN A 163 6.24 -22.88 2.93
C GLN A 163 5.81 -23.79 1.78
N ASP A 164 5.47 -23.21 0.63
CA ASP A 164 4.85 -23.95 -0.48
C ASP A 164 5.88 -24.54 -1.46
N PHE A 165 7.09 -23.96 -1.58
CA PHE A 165 8.14 -24.46 -2.48
C PHE A 165 9.20 -25.32 -1.79
N ASN A 166 9.34 -25.28 -0.46
CA ASN A 166 10.32 -26.09 0.27
C ASN A 166 9.69 -27.30 0.98
N ASN A 167 8.55 -27.82 0.49
CA ASN A 167 7.82 -28.95 1.08
C ASN A 167 7.58 -28.81 2.61
N GLY A 168 7.36 -27.60 3.11
CA GLY A 168 7.20 -27.32 4.54
C GLY A 168 8.47 -27.42 5.38
N GLN A 169 9.65 -27.73 4.81
CA GLN A 169 10.93 -27.75 5.52
C GLN A 169 11.49 -26.33 5.64
N VAL A 170 11.08 -25.57 6.66
CA VAL A 170 11.60 -24.21 6.86
C VAL A 170 12.69 -24.21 7.95
N LEU A 171 13.92 -23.85 7.59
CA LEU A 171 15.25 -24.02 8.25
C LEU A 171 15.53 -23.49 9.69
N PHE A 172 14.56 -23.12 10.53
CA PHE A 172 14.78 -22.34 11.77
C PHE A 172 13.69 -22.50 12.87
N GLY A 173 13.85 -23.41 13.84
CA GLY A 173 13.39 -23.27 15.25
C GLY A 173 11.91 -22.98 15.61
N GLN A 174 11.35 -23.76 16.56
CA GLN A 174 9.93 -23.78 16.94
C GLN A 174 9.44 -22.74 17.97
N THR A 175 10.22 -21.72 18.35
CA THR A 175 9.87 -20.89 19.52
C THR A 175 9.00 -19.67 19.24
N VAL A 176 8.85 -19.25 17.97
CA VAL A 176 7.86 -18.23 17.57
C VAL A 176 7.21 -18.68 16.28
N ASP A 177 5.87 -18.76 16.25
CA ASP A 177 5.15 -19.04 15.00
C ASP A 177 5.53 -17.98 13.95
N ARG A 178 6.28 -18.41 12.94
CA ARG A 178 6.89 -17.53 11.93
C ARG A 178 5.84 -16.79 11.11
N GLY A 179 4.66 -17.40 10.97
CA GLY A 179 3.49 -16.74 10.40
C GLY A 179 3.12 -15.50 11.20
N THR A 180 3.15 -15.57 12.54
CA THR A 180 2.86 -14.45 13.43
C THR A 180 3.83 -13.27 13.26
N ILE A 181 5.15 -13.52 13.14
CA ILE A 181 6.13 -12.43 12.88
C ILE A 181 5.91 -11.81 11.50
N ALA A 182 5.74 -12.64 10.47
CA ALA A 182 5.51 -12.17 9.11
C ALA A 182 4.22 -11.36 8.99
N LEU A 183 3.16 -11.79 9.68
CA LEU A 183 1.91 -11.07 9.81
C LEU A 183 2.11 -9.73 10.54
N PHE A 184 2.85 -9.71 11.66
CA PHE A 184 3.13 -8.48 12.41
C PHE A 184 3.79 -7.41 11.53
N PHE A 185 4.84 -7.76 10.78
CA PHE A 185 5.50 -6.83 9.87
C PHE A 185 4.59 -6.37 8.73
N SER A 186 3.79 -7.27 8.17
CA SER A 186 2.86 -6.95 7.09
C SER A 186 1.74 -6.02 7.54
N PHE A 187 1.16 -6.27 8.72
CA PHE A 187 0.13 -5.41 9.29
C PHE A 187 0.69 -4.07 9.74
N GLY A 188 1.89 -4.06 10.33
CA GLY A 188 2.62 -2.84 10.65
C GLY A 188 2.85 -1.96 9.42
N ALA A 189 3.24 -2.57 8.29
CA ALA A 189 3.43 -1.84 7.02
C ALA A 189 2.18 -1.07 6.58
N ASN A 190 1.00 -1.68 6.76
CA ASN A 190 -0.27 -1.08 6.36
C ASN A 190 -0.71 0.07 7.31
N SER A 191 -0.43 -0.05 8.62
CA SER A 191 -0.77 0.97 9.62
C SER A 191 0.16 2.19 9.59
N LEU A 192 1.36 2.06 9.01
CA LEU A 192 2.31 3.16 8.85
C LEU A 192 1.88 4.19 7.79
N ASN A 193 0.95 3.88 6.90
CA ASN A 193 0.53 4.77 5.82
C ASN A 193 0.12 6.18 6.34
N PRO A 194 -0.84 6.35 7.27
CA PRO A 194 -1.18 7.66 7.85
C PRO A 194 0.00 8.35 8.56
N ILE A 195 0.86 7.59 9.25
CA ILE A 195 2.01 8.12 9.98
C ILE A 195 3.01 8.73 8.98
N LEU A 196 3.28 8.06 7.87
CA LEU A 196 4.12 8.58 6.78
C LEU A 196 3.51 9.84 6.15
N TYR A 197 2.19 9.88 5.95
CA TYR A 197 1.53 11.10 5.49
C TYR A 197 1.68 12.25 6.51
N CYS A 198 1.56 11.97 7.81
CA CYS A 198 1.81 12.96 8.86
C CYS A 198 3.26 13.45 8.89
N MET A 199 4.25 12.56 8.78
CA MET A 199 5.65 12.97 8.81
C MET A 199 6.02 13.82 7.58
N PHE A 200 5.64 13.38 6.39
CA PHE A 200 6.15 13.95 5.14
C PHE A 200 5.21 14.97 4.46
N SER A 201 3.89 14.97 4.76
CA SER A 201 2.92 15.95 4.24
C SER A 201 2.49 16.96 5.30
N SER A 202 3.00 18.19 5.22
CA SER A 202 2.58 19.29 6.10
C SER A 202 1.16 19.75 5.78
N SER A 203 0.69 19.56 4.55
CA SER A 203 -0.71 19.79 4.19
C SER A 203 -1.59 18.76 4.90
N PHE A 204 -1.21 17.47 4.89
CA PHE A 204 -1.95 16.45 5.65
C PHE A 204 -1.94 16.74 7.15
N ARG A 205 -0.79 17.09 7.74
CA ARG A 205 -0.70 17.52 9.16
C ARG A 205 -1.65 18.66 9.50
N LYS A 206 -1.75 19.69 8.66
CA LYS A 206 -2.66 20.81 8.88
C LYS A 206 -4.13 20.36 8.89
N HIS A 207 -4.53 19.51 7.96
CA HIS A 207 -5.91 19.00 7.91
C HIS A 207 -6.19 18.01 9.06
N PHE A 208 -5.24 17.14 9.38
CA PHE A 208 -5.33 16.20 10.50
C PHE A 208 -5.45 16.94 11.84
N LYS A 209 -4.62 17.97 12.06
CA LYS A 209 -4.71 18.83 13.26
C LYS A 209 -6.05 19.56 13.34
N LYS A 210 -6.56 20.08 12.22
CA LYS A 210 -7.90 20.70 12.16
C LYS A 210 -9.00 19.69 12.51
N ALA A 211 -8.96 18.47 11.97
CA ALA A 211 -9.94 17.43 12.29
C ALA A 211 -9.96 17.10 13.79
N PHE A 212 -8.79 16.96 14.42
CA PHE A 212 -8.69 16.74 15.87
C PHE A 212 -9.12 17.95 16.71
N GLN A 213 -8.83 19.18 16.26
CA GLN A 213 -9.29 20.39 16.92
C GLN A 213 -10.82 20.56 16.82
N SER A 214 -11.41 20.18 15.68
CA SER A 214 -12.87 20.17 15.50
C SER A 214 -13.56 19.07 16.32
N CYS A 215 -12.92 17.92 16.54
CA CYS A 215 -13.41 16.92 17.50
C CYS A 215 -13.29 17.41 18.95
N ALA A 216 -12.18 18.04 19.33
CA ALA A 216 -12.01 18.60 20.67
C ALA A 216 -13.02 19.72 20.98
N ALA A 217 -13.30 20.60 20.01
CA ALA A 217 -14.29 21.67 20.14
C ALA A 217 -15.75 21.16 20.15
N LYS A 218 -16.02 19.96 19.63
CA LYS A 218 -17.34 19.30 19.70
C LYS A 218 -17.54 18.50 21.00
N CYS A 219 -16.46 18.21 21.73
CA CYS A 219 -16.52 17.49 23.01
C CYS A 219 -16.51 18.40 24.24
N THR A 220 -16.41 19.72 24.09
CA THR A 220 -16.70 20.65 25.19
C THR A 220 -18.21 20.75 25.39
N PRO A 221 -18.76 20.33 26.55
CA PRO A 221 -20.16 20.61 26.86
C PRO A 221 -20.33 22.13 26.83
N SER A 222 -21.34 22.60 26.11
CA SER A 222 -21.81 23.97 26.23
C SER A 222 -22.25 24.18 27.67
N ALA A 223 -21.37 24.69 28.54
CA ALA A 223 -21.75 25.35 29.78
C ALA A 223 -22.50 26.63 29.39
N ARG A 224 -23.78 26.46 29.02
CA ARG A 224 -24.71 27.54 28.78
C ARG A 224 -25.05 28.12 30.15
N ALA A 225 -24.71 29.39 30.30
CA ALA A 225 -25.09 30.25 31.40
C ALA A 225 -26.60 30.13 31.70
N SER A 226 -26.94 29.95 32.97
CA SER A 226 -28.27 30.16 33.51
C SER A 226 -28.15 30.38 35.02
N GLY A 227 -28.55 31.58 35.48
CA GLY A 227 -28.63 31.95 36.89
C GLY A 227 -27.82 33.18 37.21
#